data_AF-A0A1G9PFB2-F1
#
_entry.id   AF-A0A1G9PFB2-F1
#
_cell.length_a   1.000
_cell.length_b   1.000
_cell.length_c   1.000
_cell.angle_alpha   90.00
_cell.angle_beta   90.00
_cell.angle_gamma   90.00
#
_symmetry.space_group_name_H-M   'P 1'
#
loop_
_entity.id
_entity.type
_entity.pdbx_description
1 polymer ?
#
loop_
_entity_poly.entity_id
_entity_poly.type
_entity_poly.pdbx_seq_one_letter_code
_entity_poly.pdbx_strand_id
1 'polypeptide(L)'
;YKEKGRGQLKEFRNKEILCLEEKLQSLGIERQKVGTNDIKDMREYKQLVGELTKVEQDLLAEYGAPEYINDNGKEFVSEEFWREAQNWAQIFNTKSTVRQTTPKEKLNWIKEHLEQLKKEAQNSKSELTEIDKNIKEKSDTLSKIDSKLSNTSSKLSELLDDINNRSDDLMVLKRDLETSRRQMQINQDYLARDRRIAENWRKEITGELKKTAFGKEYIRMDPETYEKARMSNHWFQVKQDKLEQEIGQLRRDLDISNQARFKLIDENEDLKVENKWLFEDNKALFKRLEATNKKLQVWRHKTRKLLSKKEFKAITKAANAEFFKSLSPVVKVAETVVKTIKKMTL
;
A
#
# COMPACT_ATOMS: atom_id res chain seq x y z
N TYR A 1 36.32 -45.48 -77.48
CA TYR A 1 35.48 -46.62 -77.05
C TYR A 1 34.50 -46.15 -75.98
N LYS A 2 33.21 -46.30 -76.26
CA LYS A 2 32.07 -45.89 -75.41
C LYS A 2 31.89 -46.84 -74.21
N GLU A 3 31.42 -46.26 -73.10
CA GLU A 3 30.78 -46.85 -71.91
C GLU A 3 30.38 -48.34 -71.97
N LYS A 4 31.26 -49.28 -71.58
CA LYS A 4 30.92 -50.72 -71.47
C LYS A 4 31.42 -51.42 -70.19
N GLY A 5 31.64 -50.70 -69.08
CA GLY A 5 32.18 -51.31 -67.84
C GLY A 5 31.25 -51.33 -66.61
N ARG A 6 30.42 -50.29 -66.40
CA ARG A 6 29.69 -50.13 -65.13
C ARG A 6 28.47 -51.04 -64.95
N GLY A 7 27.80 -51.45 -66.03
CA GLY A 7 26.64 -52.35 -65.97
C GLY A 7 27.02 -53.80 -65.61
N GLN A 8 28.14 -54.28 -66.15
CA GLN A 8 28.60 -55.67 -65.97
C GLN A 8 28.99 -55.98 -64.52
N LEU A 9 29.57 -54.99 -63.80
CA LEU A 9 29.97 -55.17 -62.40
C LEU A 9 28.76 -55.29 -61.45
N LYS A 10 27.65 -54.62 -61.80
CA LYS A 10 26.41 -54.67 -61.00
C LYS A 10 25.69 -56.00 -61.18
N GLU A 11 25.67 -56.53 -62.40
CA GLU A 11 25.15 -57.86 -62.70
C GLU A 11 25.99 -58.96 -62.05
N PHE A 12 27.32 -58.82 -62.05
CA PHE A 12 28.23 -59.74 -61.37
C PHE A 12 28.00 -59.76 -59.86
N ARG A 13 27.95 -58.58 -59.21
CA ARG A 13 27.66 -58.45 -57.77
C ARG A 13 26.31 -59.07 -57.40
N ASN A 14 25.28 -58.84 -58.20
CA ASN A 14 23.96 -59.41 -57.95
C ASN A 14 23.96 -60.94 -58.04
N LYS A 15 24.70 -61.51 -59.00
CA LYS A 15 24.88 -62.97 -59.10
C LYS A 15 25.66 -63.55 -57.91
N GLU A 16 26.72 -62.87 -57.47
CA GLU A 16 27.48 -63.32 -56.29
C GLU A 16 26.65 -63.28 -55.01
N ILE A 17 25.83 -62.23 -54.81
CA ILE A 17 24.92 -62.14 -53.66
C ILE A 17 23.93 -63.30 -53.68
N LEU A 18 23.36 -63.61 -54.84
CA LEU A 18 22.41 -64.73 -55.01
C LEU A 18 23.06 -66.07 -54.65
N CYS A 19 24.28 -66.32 -55.13
CA CYS A 19 25.03 -67.55 -54.85
C CYS A 19 25.41 -67.67 -53.35
N LEU A 20 25.72 -66.54 -52.70
CA LEU A 20 25.98 -66.49 -51.25
C LEU A 20 24.70 -66.73 -50.45
N GLU A 21 23.55 -66.20 -50.88
CA GLU A 21 22.26 -66.42 -50.22
C GLU A 21 21.83 -67.88 -50.31
N GLU A 22 22.00 -68.53 -51.46
CA GLU A 22 21.75 -69.98 -51.63
C GLU A 22 22.66 -70.83 -50.71
N LYS A 23 23.95 -70.48 -50.62
CA LYS A 23 24.88 -71.16 -49.70
C LYS A 23 24.52 -70.96 -48.23
N LEU A 24 24.14 -69.76 -47.83
CA LEU A 24 23.74 -69.48 -46.44
C LEU A 24 22.46 -70.23 -46.05
N GLN A 25 21.49 -70.33 -46.97
CA GLN A 25 20.30 -71.16 -46.80
C GLN A 25 20.66 -72.65 -46.67
N SER A 26 21.60 -73.16 -47.48
CA SER A 26 22.05 -74.55 -47.38
C SER A 26 22.75 -74.88 -46.05
N LEU A 27 23.29 -73.87 -45.36
CA LEU A 27 23.94 -73.99 -44.05
C LEU A 27 22.97 -73.72 -42.87
N GLY A 28 21.69 -73.44 -43.14
CA GLY A 28 20.69 -73.15 -42.10
C GLY A 28 20.90 -71.83 -41.37
N ILE A 29 21.64 -70.89 -41.98
CA ILE A 29 21.94 -69.58 -41.38
C ILE A 29 20.93 -68.56 -41.93
N GLU A 30 19.95 -68.16 -41.10
CA GLU A 30 19.05 -67.07 -41.44
C GLU A 30 19.78 -65.72 -41.41
N ARG A 31 19.84 -65.06 -42.56
CA ARG A 31 20.38 -63.71 -42.68
C ARG A 31 19.37 -62.72 -42.09
N GLN A 32 19.69 -62.13 -40.95
CA GLN A 32 18.94 -60.98 -40.44
C GLN A 32 19.30 -59.72 -41.26
N LYS A 33 18.35 -59.20 -42.03
CA LYS A 33 18.53 -57.99 -42.85
C LYS A 33 18.44 -56.75 -41.94
N VAL A 34 19.53 -56.44 -41.24
CA VAL A 34 19.68 -55.14 -40.56
C VAL A 34 19.60 -54.03 -41.62
N GLY A 35 18.77 -53.02 -41.37
CA GLY A 35 18.40 -51.99 -42.34
C GLY A 35 19.60 -51.44 -43.11
N THR A 36 19.45 -51.26 -44.42
CA THR A 36 20.45 -50.56 -45.25
C THR A 36 20.60 -49.14 -44.71
N ASN A 37 21.76 -48.83 -44.13
CA ASN A 37 22.17 -47.46 -43.91
C ASN A 37 22.04 -46.70 -45.24
N ASP A 38 21.47 -45.48 -45.21
CA ASP A 38 21.31 -44.58 -46.36
C ASP A 38 22.64 -44.07 -46.98
N ILE A 39 23.75 -44.71 -46.60
CA ILE A 39 25.10 -44.38 -47.05
C ILE A 39 25.27 -44.94 -48.46
N LYS A 40 25.25 -44.06 -49.45
CA LYS A 40 25.26 -44.42 -50.88
C LYS A 40 26.67 -44.72 -51.40
N ASP A 41 27.71 -44.33 -50.66
CA ASP A 41 29.12 -44.48 -51.04
C ASP A 41 30.00 -44.96 -49.86
N MET A 42 30.96 -45.85 -50.13
CA MET A 42 31.95 -46.32 -49.16
C MET A 42 32.83 -45.17 -48.62
N ARG A 43 32.96 -44.08 -49.38
CA ARG A 43 33.63 -42.85 -48.94
C ARG A 43 32.87 -42.14 -47.83
N GLU A 44 31.55 -42.02 -47.97
CA GLU A 44 30.67 -41.43 -46.95
C GLU A 44 30.72 -42.26 -45.66
N TYR A 45 30.73 -43.60 -45.76
CA TYR A 45 30.90 -44.48 -44.59
C TYR A 45 32.22 -44.23 -43.86
N LYS A 46 33.34 -44.20 -44.60
CA LYS A 46 34.66 -43.96 -44.00
C LYS A 46 34.78 -42.57 -43.37
N GLN A 47 34.16 -41.57 -43.99
CA GLN A 47 34.11 -40.22 -43.45
C GLN A 47 33.30 -40.17 -42.15
N LEU A 48 32.09 -40.75 -42.15
CA LEU A 48 31.24 -40.82 -40.96
C LEU A 48 31.91 -41.57 -39.80
N VAL A 49 32.54 -42.72 -40.06
CA VAL A 49 33.28 -43.46 -39.04
C VAL A 49 34.47 -42.64 -38.52
N GLY A 50 35.18 -41.94 -39.41
CA GLY A 50 36.29 -41.06 -39.02
C GLY A 50 35.84 -39.91 -38.13
N GLU A 51 34.71 -39.28 -38.46
CA GLU A 51 34.09 -38.23 -37.64
C GLU A 51 33.62 -38.78 -36.29
N LEU A 52 32.99 -39.97 -36.27
CA LEU A 52 32.59 -40.66 -35.03
C LEU A 52 33.77 -40.95 -34.12
N THR A 53 34.88 -41.47 -34.66
CA THR A 53 36.08 -41.75 -33.87
C THR A 53 36.73 -40.51 -33.30
N LYS A 54 36.66 -39.36 -34.01
CA LYS A 54 37.13 -38.08 -33.46
C LYS A 54 36.27 -37.63 -32.30
N VAL A 55 34.95 -37.67 -32.47
CA VAL A 55 34.01 -37.31 -31.39
C VAL A 55 34.17 -38.21 -30.17
N GLU A 56 34.39 -39.51 -30.36
CA GLU A 56 34.70 -40.42 -29.25
C GLU A 56 36.01 -40.05 -28.55
N GLN A 57 37.06 -39.70 -29.29
CA GLN A 57 38.33 -39.27 -28.72
C GLN A 57 38.22 -37.93 -27.97
N ASP A 58 37.47 -36.98 -28.52
CA ASP A 58 37.23 -35.67 -27.92
C ASP A 58 36.44 -35.82 -26.60
N LEU A 59 35.39 -36.65 -26.59
CA LEU A 59 34.62 -36.96 -25.37
C LEU A 59 35.48 -37.59 -24.28
N LEU A 60 36.39 -38.50 -24.65
CA LEU A 60 37.30 -39.15 -23.72
C LEU A 60 38.32 -38.17 -23.13
N ALA A 61 38.77 -37.19 -23.93
CA ALA A 61 39.71 -36.17 -23.50
C ALA A 61 39.05 -35.13 -22.56
N GLU A 62 37.77 -34.79 -22.80
CA GLU A 62 37.05 -33.76 -22.05
C GLU A 62 36.57 -34.24 -20.68
N TYR A 63 36.06 -35.48 -20.58
CA TYR A 63 35.38 -35.97 -19.37
C TYR A 63 36.24 -36.86 -18.44
N GLY A 64 37.52 -37.10 -18.77
CA GLY A 64 38.49 -37.70 -17.85
C GLY A 64 38.13 -39.09 -17.32
N ALA A 65 37.71 -40.01 -18.20
CA ALA A 65 37.33 -41.36 -17.79
C ALA A 65 38.50 -42.15 -17.19
N PRO A 66 38.27 -42.98 -16.15
CA PRO A 66 39.34 -43.72 -15.48
C PRO A 66 40.19 -44.55 -16.44
N GLU A 67 41.51 -44.55 -16.24
CA GLU A 67 42.45 -45.20 -17.14
C GLU A 67 42.65 -46.70 -16.87
N TYR A 68 42.28 -47.15 -15.67
CA TYR A 68 42.57 -48.50 -15.20
C TYR A 68 41.31 -49.17 -14.61
N ILE A 69 41.18 -50.47 -14.87
CA ILE A 69 40.07 -51.30 -14.41
C ILE A 69 40.58 -52.67 -14.01
N ASN A 70 39.94 -53.29 -13.03
CA ASN A 70 40.23 -54.67 -12.67
C ASN A 70 39.95 -55.65 -13.83
N ASP A 71 40.58 -56.82 -13.81
CA ASP A 71 40.46 -57.82 -14.87
C ASP A 71 39.04 -58.35 -15.05
N ASN A 72 38.23 -58.28 -14.00
CA ASN A 72 36.82 -58.65 -14.03
C ASN A 72 35.94 -57.60 -14.72
N GLY A 73 36.50 -56.43 -15.08
CA GLY A 73 35.80 -55.34 -15.78
C GLY A 73 34.73 -54.65 -14.93
N LYS A 74 34.79 -54.77 -13.60
CA LYS A 74 33.74 -54.31 -12.67
C LYS A 74 34.11 -53.06 -11.87
N GLU A 75 35.39 -52.85 -11.58
CA GLU A 75 35.82 -51.74 -10.71
C GLU A 75 36.98 -50.97 -11.35
N PHE A 76 36.78 -49.66 -11.48
CA PHE A 76 37.82 -48.73 -11.88
C PHE A 76 38.77 -48.47 -10.71
N VAL A 77 40.05 -48.33 -11.01
CA VAL A 77 41.10 -48.19 -9.99
C VAL A 77 42.02 -47.01 -10.28
N SER A 78 42.70 -46.52 -9.25
CA SER A 78 43.66 -45.42 -9.38
C SER A 78 44.94 -45.86 -10.10
N GLU A 79 45.68 -44.89 -10.64
CA GLU A 79 46.99 -45.13 -11.26
C GLU A 79 47.99 -45.74 -10.27
N GLU A 80 47.95 -45.30 -9.01
CA GLU A 80 48.79 -45.82 -7.93
C GLU A 80 48.56 -47.32 -7.72
N PHE A 81 47.28 -47.74 -7.64
CA PHE A 81 46.90 -49.13 -7.48
C PHE A 81 47.28 -49.97 -8.70
N TRP A 82 47.15 -49.42 -9.92
CA TRP A 82 47.60 -50.09 -11.13
C TRP A 82 49.12 -50.32 -11.11
N ARG A 83 49.91 -49.30 -10.78
CA ARG A 83 51.39 -49.41 -10.69
C ARG A 83 51.81 -50.47 -9.69
N GLU A 84 51.15 -50.51 -8.54
CA GLU A 84 51.38 -51.52 -7.51
C GLU A 84 51.05 -52.93 -8.03
N ALA A 85 49.88 -53.13 -8.64
CA ALA A 85 49.47 -54.41 -9.22
C ALA A 85 50.40 -54.89 -10.35
N GLN A 86 51.01 -53.98 -11.12
CA GLN A 86 52.03 -54.34 -12.12
C GLN A 86 53.33 -54.80 -11.47
N ASN A 87 53.78 -54.13 -10.41
CA ASN A 87 55.00 -54.49 -9.69
C ASN A 87 54.87 -55.88 -9.02
N TRP A 88 53.74 -56.14 -8.35
CA TRP A 88 53.46 -57.45 -7.76
C TRP A 88 53.43 -58.58 -8.83
N ALA A 89 52.80 -58.34 -9.97
CA ALA A 89 52.78 -59.31 -11.07
C ALA A 89 54.20 -59.67 -11.56
N GLN A 90 55.11 -58.69 -11.62
CA GLN A 90 56.52 -58.93 -11.98
C GLN A 90 57.28 -59.74 -10.93
N ILE A 91 57.13 -59.40 -9.64
CA ILE A 91 57.83 -60.10 -8.54
C ILE A 91 57.44 -61.58 -8.48
N PHE A 92 56.16 -61.88 -8.71
CA PHE A 92 55.62 -63.25 -8.59
C PHE A 92 55.54 -63.99 -9.94
N ASN A 93 55.98 -63.36 -11.04
CA ASN A 93 55.86 -63.88 -12.39
C ASN A 93 54.43 -64.35 -12.74
N THR A 94 53.43 -63.59 -12.29
CA THR A 94 52.01 -63.83 -12.51
C THR A 94 51.41 -62.78 -13.45
N LYS A 95 50.21 -63.03 -13.97
CA LYS A 95 49.49 -62.05 -14.78
C LYS A 95 48.90 -60.98 -13.85
N SER A 96 49.09 -59.70 -14.19
CA SER A 96 48.49 -58.60 -13.41
C SER A 96 46.97 -58.69 -13.46
N THR A 97 46.33 -58.39 -12.33
CA THR A 97 44.87 -58.43 -12.13
C THR A 97 44.18 -57.12 -12.53
N VAL A 98 44.92 -56.17 -13.08
CA VAL A 98 44.47 -54.84 -13.48
C VAL A 98 45.01 -54.51 -14.86
N ARG A 99 44.17 -53.91 -15.71
CA ARG A 99 44.52 -53.49 -17.06
C ARG A 99 44.05 -52.08 -17.38
N GLN A 100 44.54 -51.55 -18.50
CA GLN A 100 44.01 -50.31 -19.05
C GLN A 100 42.56 -50.48 -19.53
N THR A 101 41.78 -49.42 -19.35
CA THR A 101 40.39 -49.36 -19.84
C THR A 101 40.34 -49.25 -21.35
N THR A 102 39.38 -49.94 -21.94
CA THR A 102 39.08 -49.81 -23.37
C THR A 102 38.28 -48.55 -23.64
N PRO A 103 38.32 -47.99 -24.87
CA PRO A 103 37.50 -46.82 -25.23
C PRO A 103 36.00 -47.02 -24.95
N LYS A 104 35.50 -48.24 -25.16
CA LYS A 104 34.09 -48.60 -24.90
C LYS A 104 33.74 -48.57 -23.41
N GLU A 105 34.64 -49.03 -22.54
CA GLU A 105 34.45 -48.98 -21.07
C GLU A 105 34.46 -47.55 -20.57
N LYS A 106 35.39 -46.73 -21.07
CA LYS A 106 35.44 -45.31 -20.76
C LYS A 106 34.16 -44.58 -21.19
N LEU A 107 33.65 -44.84 -22.39
CA LEU A 107 32.39 -44.27 -22.88
C LEU A 107 31.17 -44.73 -22.06
N ASN A 108 31.14 -45.99 -21.62
CA ASN A 108 30.07 -46.48 -20.75
C ASN A 108 30.10 -45.81 -19.37
N TRP A 109 31.29 -45.66 -18.78
CA TRP A 109 31.46 -44.93 -17.52
C TRP A 109 30.96 -43.48 -17.62
N ILE A 110 31.33 -42.77 -18.70
CA ILE A 110 30.86 -41.40 -18.94
C ILE A 110 29.32 -41.36 -19.00
N LYS A 111 28.68 -42.30 -19.68
CA LYS A 111 27.21 -42.36 -19.77
C LYS A 111 26.55 -42.59 -18.41
N GLU A 112 27.05 -43.53 -17.63
CA GLU A 112 26.51 -43.83 -16.30
C GLU A 112 26.68 -42.64 -15.35
N HIS A 113 27.85 -42.00 -15.39
CA HIS A 113 28.14 -40.84 -14.55
C HIS A 113 27.28 -39.62 -14.94
N LEU A 114 27.08 -39.37 -16.24
CA LEU A 114 26.18 -38.32 -16.72
C LEU A 114 24.73 -38.56 -16.28
N GLU A 115 24.24 -39.79 -16.35
CA GLU A 115 22.89 -40.12 -15.86
C GLU A 115 22.77 -39.97 -14.35
N GLN A 116 23.82 -40.27 -13.58
CA GLN A 116 23.85 -40.01 -12.14
C GLN A 116 23.80 -38.51 -11.84
N LEU A 117 24.68 -37.71 -12.46
CA LEU A 117 24.70 -36.25 -12.32
C LEU A 117 23.36 -35.62 -12.71
N LYS A 118 22.70 -36.15 -13.75
CA LYS A 118 21.37 -35.70 -14.17
C LYS A 118 20.30 -35.99 -13.12
N LYS A 119 20.35 -37.15 -12.45
CA LYS A 119 19.45 -37.47 -11.32
C LYS A 119 19.69 -36.56 -10.13
N GLU A 120 20.95 -36.34 -9.76
CA GLU A 120 21.33 -35.44 -8.67
C GLU A 120 20.87 -34.00 -8.96
N ALA A 121 21.13 -33.49 -10.17
CA ALA A 121 20.65 -32.18 -10.60
C ALA A 121 19.12 -32.05 -10.55
N GLN A 122 18.40 -33.11 -10.92
CA GLN A 122 16.93 -33.13 -10.85
C GLN A 122 16.43 -33.11 -9.40
N ASN A 123 17.08 -33.84 -8.50
CA ASN A 123 16.75 -33.84 -7.07
C ASN A 123 17.02 -32.46 -6.45
N SER A 124 18.19 -31.87 -6.69
CA SER A 124 18.50 -30.52 -6.21
C SER A 124 17.52 -29.49 -6.77
N LYS A 125 17.07 -29.64 -8.03
CA LYS A 125 16.04 -28.78 -8.61
C LYS A 125 14.71 -28.89 -7.88
N SER A 126 14.26 -30.09 -7.52
CA SER A 126 13.04 -30.26 -6.71
C SER A 126 13.16 -29.63 -5.32
N GLU A 127 14.29 -29.82 -4.64
CA GLU A 127 14.55 -29.21 -3.33
C GLU A 127 14.52 -27.67 -3.42
N LEU A 128 15.15 -27.09 -4.45
CA LEU A 128 15.11 -25.65 -4.69
C LEU A 128 13.68 -25.13 -4.88
N THR A 129 12.84 -25.85 -5.63
CA THR A 129 11.44 -25.43 -5.81
C THR A 129 10.63 -25.49 -4.52
N GLU A 130 10.91 -26.45 -3.64
CA GLU A 130 10.25 -26.54 -2.33
C GLU A 130 10.71 -25.44 -1.38
N ILE A 131 12.01 -25.13 -1.37
CA ILE A 131 12.57 -24.01 -0.62
C ILE A 131 11.97 -22.68 -1.08
N ASP A 132 11.88 -22.44 -2.39
CA ASP A 132 11.27 -21.22 -2.95
C ASP A 132 9.81 -21.07 -2.52
N LYS A 133 9.04 -22.17 -2.53
CA LYS A 133 7.66 -22.17 -2.05
C LYS A 133 7.59 -21.79 -0.57
N ASN A 134 8.43 -22.40 0.27
CA ASN A 134 8.48 -22.11 1.70
C ASN A 134 8.90 -20.65 1.99
N ILE A 135 9.85 -20.11 1.23
CA ILE A 135 10.27 -18.70 1.32
C ILE A 135 9.10 -17.79 0.98
N LYS A 136 8.37 -18.08 -0.09
CA LYS A 136 7.21 -17.28 -0.51
C LYS A 136 6.10 -17.30 0.54
N GLU A 137 5.77 -18.48 1.08
CA GLU A 137 4.78 -18.61 2.15
C GLU A 137 5.20 -17.82 3.41
N LYS A 138 6.47 -17.92 3.81
CA LYS A 138 6.98 -17.13 4.96
C LYS A 138 6.94 -15.63 4.67
N SER A 139 7.31 -15.18 3.47
CA SER A 139 7.25 -13.77 3.07
C SER A 139 5.82 -13.21 3.11
N ASP A 140 4.83 -13.98 2.63
CA ASP A 140 3.42 -13.61 2.70
C ASP A 140 2.93 -13.51 4.15
N THR A 141 3.36 -14.43 5.03
CA THR A 141 3.02 -14.34 6.47
C THR A 141 3.64 -13.12 7.13
N LEU A 142 4.90 -12.78 6.82
CA LEU A 142 5.58 -11.61 7.35
C LEU A 142 4.84 -10.33 6.94
N SER A 143 4.47 -10.21 5.66
CA SER A 143 3.71 -9.07 5.13
C SER A 143 2.37 -8.89 5.85
N LYS A 144 1.68 -9.99 6.18
CA LYS A 144 0.44 -9.96 6.98
C LYS A 144 0.70 -9.46 8.40
N ILE A 145 1.79 -9.89 9.04
CA ILE A 145 2.18 -9.44 10.38
C ILE A 145 2.50 -7.94 10.36
N ASP A 146 3.27 -7.46 9.39
CA ASP A 146 3.63 -6.04 9.25
C ASP A 146 2.39 -5.16 9.08
N SER A 147 1.42 -5.61 8.25
CA SER A 147 0.15 -4.89 8.09
C SER A 147 -0.64 -4.80 9.40
N LYS A 148 -0.66 -5.86 10.21
CA LYS A 148 -1.31 -5.85 11.53
C LYS A 148 -0.57 -4.94 12.50
N LEU A 149 0.76 -4.97 12.49
CA LEU A 149 1.60 -4.13 13.34
C LEU A 149 1.37 -2.64 13.04
N SER A 150 1.33 -2.27 11.75
CA SER A 150 1.03 -0.91 11.32
C SER A 150 -0.35 -0.46 11.81
N ASN A 151 -1.37 -1.30 11.65
CA ASN A 151 -2.73 -1.02 12.15
C ASN A 151 -2.81 -0.91 13.68
N THR A 152 -2.03 -1.70 14.42
CA THR A 152 -1.97 -1.56 15.89
C THR A 152 -1.24 -0.29 16.31
N SER A 153 -0.21 0.11 15.57
CA SER A 153 0.53 1.34 15.84
C SER A 153 -0.30 2.58 15.57
N SER A 154 -1.13 2.60 14.52
CA SER A 154 -2.05 3.71 14.26
C SER A 154 -3.09 3.85 15.36
N LYS A 155 -3.71 2.74 15.79
CA LYS A 155 -4.66 2.74 16.93
C LYS A 155 -4.02 3.21 18.23
N LEU A 156 -2.76 2.86 18.49
CA LEU A 156 -2.04 3.35 19.67
C LEU A 156 -1.80 4.85 19.60
N SER A 157 -1.51 5.39 18.42
CA SER A 157 -1.37 6.83 18.22
C SER A 157 -2.69 7.56 18.48
N GLU A 158 -3.81 7.06 17.95
CA GLU A 158 -5.15 7.63 18.19
C GLU A 158 -5.49 7.63 19.69
N LEU A 159 -5.20 6.54 20.40
CA LEU A 159 -5.43 6.46 21.85
C LEU A 159 -4.54 7.43 22.65
N LEU A 160 -3.31 7.67 22.21
CA LEU A 160 -2.42 8.66 22.85
C LEU A 160 -2.98 10.07 22.68
N ASP A 161 -3.47 10.42 21.50
CA ASP A 161 -4.09 11.71 21.23
C ASP A 161 -5.36 11.89 22.09
N ASP A 162 -6.20 10.86 22.20
CA ASP A 162 -7.38 10.87 23.07
C ASP A 162 -7.02 11.06 24.56
N ILE A 163 -5.96 10.42 25.04
CA ILE A 163 -5.46 10.60 26.41
C ILE A 163 -5.00 12.04 26.65
N ASN A 164 -4.26 12.62 25.69
CA ASN A 164 -3.79 13.99 25.78
C ASN A 164 -4.96 14.98 25.84
N ASN A 165 -5.95 14.83 24.95
CA ASN A 165 -7.15 15.66 24.95
C ASN A 165 -7.91 15.57 26.28
N ARG A 166 -8.09 14.36 26.83
CA ARG A 166 -8.74 14.16 28.14
C ARG A 166 -7.93 14.76 29.29
N SER A 167 -6.61 14.75 29.20
CA SER A 167 -5.72 15.37 30.18
C SER A 167 -5.92 16.89 30.21
N ASP A 168 -6.02 17.52 29.04
CA ASP A 168 -6.28 18.95 28.91
C ASP A 168 -7.67 19.33 29.44
N ASP A 169 -8.71 18.56 29.10
CA ASP A 169 -10.07 18.75 29.65
C ASP A 169 -10.07 18.67 31.18
N LEU A 170 -9.33 17.72 31.75
CA LEU A 170 -9.21 17.56 33.20
C LEU A 170 -8.52 18.76 33.85
N MET A 171 -7.51 19.35 33.19
CA MET A 171 -6.88 20.59 33.67
C MET A 171 -7.85 21.78 33.65
N VAL A 172 -8.69 21.91 32.61
CA VAL A 172 -9.72 22.96 32.54
C VAL A 172 -10.73 22.77 33.67
N LEU A 173 -11.28 21.55 33.83
CA LEU A 173 -12.24 21.25 34.88
C LEU A 173 -11.70 21.50 36.28
N LYS A 174 -10.41 21.22 36.53
CA LYS A 174 -9.76 21.55 37.82
C LYS A 174 -9.74 23.05 38.08
N ARG A 175 -9.41 23.87 37.08
CA ARG A 175 -9.42 25.35 37.22
C ARG A 175 -10.83 25.88 37.48
N ASP A 176 -11.83 25.35 36.80
CA ASP A 176 -13.23 25.75 36.98
C ASP A 176 -13.76 25.38 38.37
N LEU A 177 -13.39 24.21 38.88
CA LEU A 177 -13.70 23.76 40.24
C LEU A 177 -13.07 24.68 41.29
N GLU A 178 -11.79 25.03 41.12
CA GLU A 178 -11.10 25.97 42.03
C GLU A 178 -11.75 27.36 42.03
N THR A 179 -12.12 27.86 40.85
CA THR A 179 -12.81 29.14 40.70
C THR A 179 -14.17 29.10 41.40
N SER A 180 -14.94 28.04 41.20
CA SER A 180 -16.24 27.84 41.86
C SER A 180 -16.11 27.76 43.39
N ARG A 181 -15.07 27.06 43.90
CA ARG A 181 -14.77 27.01 45.34
C ARG A 181 -14.44 28.38 45.92
N ARG A 182 -13.62 29.17 45.23
CA ARG A 182 -13.30 30.55 45.65
C ARG A 182 -14.56 31.43 45.70
N GLN A 183 -15.42 31.33 44.69
CA GLN A 183 -16.67 32.09 44.67
C GLN A 183 -17.60 31.69 45.83
N MET A 184 -17.68 30.39 46.13
CA MET A 184 -18.46 29.91 47.26
C MET A 184 -17.94 30.46 48.60
N GLN A 185 -16.62 30.52 48.78
CA GLN A 185 -16.03 31.12 49.98
C GLN A 185 -16.37 32.61 50.11
N ILE A 186 -16.22 33.36 49.02
CA ILE A 186 -16.60 34.79 48.98
C ILE A 186 -18.07 34.98 49.38
N ASN A 187 -18.97 34.15 48.85
CA ASN A 187 -20.39 34.21 49.19
C ASN A 187 -20.65 33.87 50.67
N GLN A 188 -19.93 32.89 51.24
CA GLN A 188 -20.02 32.58 52.67
C GLN A 188 -19.55 33.75 53.55
N ASP A 189 -18.46 34.42 53.15
CA ASP A 189 -17.93 35.57 53.86
C ASP A 189 -18.93 36.75 53.85
N TYR A 190 -19.59 36.99 52.71
CA TYR A 190 -20.69 37.96 52.62
C TYR A 190 -21.84 37.61 53.58
N LEU A 191 -22.32 36.36 53.58
CA LEU A 191 -23.40 35.94 54.48
C LEU A 191 -23.01 36.03 55.96
N ALA A 192 -21.75 35.78 56.31
CA ALA A 192 -21.25 35.94 57.68
C ALA A 192 -21.20 37.41 58.08
N ARG A 193 -20.76 38.30 57.17
CA ARG A 193 -20.77 39.74 57.38
C ARG A 193 -22.18 40.26 57.57
N ASP A 194 -23.13 39.86 56.73
CA ASP A 194 -24.52 40.27 56.80
C ASP A 194 -25.18 39.83 58.11
N ARG A 195 -24.87 38.60 58.58
CA ARG A 195 -25.32 38.12 59.90
C ARG A 195 -24.80 39.01 61.04
N ARG A 196 -23.52 39.38 61.01
CA ARG A 196 -22.94 40.28 62.03
C ARG A 196 -23.59 41.66 62.02
N ILE A 197 -23.85 42.21 60.82
CA ILE A 197 -24.57 43.47 60.68
C ILE A 197 -25.96 43.32 61.31
N ALA A 198 -26.74 42.32 60.91
CA ALA A 198 -28.08 42.09 61.46
C ALA A 198 -28.08 41.91 62.98
N GLU A 199 -27.08 41.27 63.55
CA GLU A 199 -26.97 41.07 65.00
C GLU A 199 -26.60 42.34 65.75
N ASN A 200 -25.69 43.16 65.23
CA ASN A 200 -25.41 44.49 65.77
C ASN A 200 -26.66 45.37 65.72
N TRP A 201 -27.41 45.32 64.62
CA TRP A 201 -28.69 46.02 64.45
C TRP A 201 -29.71 45.63 65.53
N ARG A 202 -29.85 44.33 65.84
CA ARG A 202 -30.73 43.85 66.90
C ARG A 202 -30.34 44.32 68.30
N LYS A 203 -29.05 44.61 68.53
CA LYS A 203 -28.55 45.11 69.82
C LYS A 203 -28.71 46.62 69.96
N GLU A 204 -28.53 47.37 68.87
CA GLU A 204 -28.64 48.84 68.87
C GLU A 204 -30.10 49.31 68.89
N ILE A 205 -31.00 48.59 68.22
CA ILE A 205 -32.43 48.92 68.18
C ILE A 205 -33.17 48.02 69.17
N THR A 206 -33.27 48.51 70.40
CA THR A 206 -34.02 47.87 71.49
C THR A 206 -35.20 48.73 71.90
N GLY A 207 -36.32 48.07 72.25
CA GLY A 207 -37.52 48.75 72.69
C GLY A 207 -38.37 47.86 73.61
N GLU A 208 -39.14 48.48 74.49
CA GLU A 208 -40.02 47.78 75.41
C GLU A 208 -41.35 47.46 74.72
N LEU A 209 -41.73 46.18 74.69
CA LEU A 209 -43.07 45.80 74.24
C LEU A 209 -44.09 46.22 75.31
N LYS A 210 -45.00 47.12 74.95
CA LYS A 210 -46.10 47.58 75.83
C LYS A 210 -47.44 47.27 75.20
N LYS A 211 -48.46 47.10 76.05
CA LYS A 211 -49.85 46.96 75.61
C LYS A 211 -50.59 48.26 75.86
N THR A 212 -51.36 48.68 74.87
CA THR A 212 -52.37 49.72 75.04
C THR A 212 -53.50 49.21 75.94
N ALA A 213 -54.32 50.10 76.50
CA ALA A 213 -55.47 49.74 77.33
C ALA A 213 -56.48 48.82 76.61
N PHE A 214 -56.44 48.75 75.29
CA PHE A 214 -57.26 47.89 74.42
C PHE A 214 -56.54 46.62 73.95
N GLY A 215 -55.41 46.27 74.57
CA GLY A 215 -54.68 45.03 74.30
C GLY A 215 -53.76 45.04 73.07
N LYS A 216 -53.72 46.12 72.28
CA LYS A 216 -52.78 46.22 71.14
C LYS A 216 -51.35 46.41 71.63
N GLU A 217 -50.45 45.57 71.14
CA GLU A 217 -49.02 45.63 71.42
C GLU A 217 -48.34 46.72 70.58
N TYR A 218 -47.45 47.50 71.18
CA TYR A 218 -46.59 48.48 70.51
C TYR A 218 -45.21 48.47 71.15
N ILE A 219 -44.19 48.86 70.40
CA ILE A 219 -42.82 48.96 70.90
C ILE A 219 -42.57 50.41 71.32
N ARG A 220 -42.25 50.62 72.60
CA ARG A 220 -41.79 51.91 73.11
C ARG A 220 -40.27 51.98 72.96
N MET A 221 -39.81 52.90 72.12
CA MET A 221 -38.38 53.22 71.95
C MET A 221 -38.10 54.66 72.36
N ASP A 222 -36.85 54.94 72.70
CA ASP A 222 -36.35 56.32 72.83
C ASP A 222 -36.43 57.04 71.46
N PRO A 223 -36.81 58.33 71.41
CA PRO A 223 -36.92 59.09 70.16
C PRO A 223 -35.65 59.08 69.30
N GLU A 224 -34.46 59.12 69.91
CA GLU A 224 -33.19 59.10 69.18
C GLU A 224 -32.93 57.72 68.54
N THR A 225 -33.27 56.65 69.27
CA THR A 225 -33.21 55.26 68.77
C THR A 225 -34.22 55.03 67.64
N TYR A 226 -35.43 55.58 67.75
CA TYR A 226 -36.45 55.49 66.72
C TYR A 226 -36.01 56.19 65.42
N GLU A 227 -35.49 57.42 65.51
CA GLU A 227 -35.02 58.15 64.33
C GLU A 227 -33.77 57.50 63.69
N LYS A 228 -32.83 56.97 64.48
CA LYS A 228 -31.72 56.17 63.96
C LYS A 228 -32.20 54.93 63.18
N ALA A 229 -33.17 54.20 63.75
CA ALA A 229 -33.77 53.04 63.10
C ALA A 229 -34.49 53.42 61.79
N ARG A 230 -35.26 54.51 61.81
CA ARG A 230 -36.01 55.01 60.66
C ARG A 230 -35.11 55.45 59.52
N MET A 231 -34.11 56.29 59.80
CA MET A 231 -33.19 56.83 58.80
C MET A 231 -32.36 55.72 58.14
N SER A 232 -31.93 54.74 58.91
CA SER A 232 -31.19 53.62 58.36
C SER A 232 -32.08 52.66 57.55
N ASN A 233 -33.29 52.37 58.01
CA ASN A 233 -34.24 51.57 57.22
C ASN A 233 -34.51 52.24 55.86
N HIS A 234 -34.67 53.57 55.85
CA HIS A 234 -34.77 54.33 54.61
C HIS A 234 -33.52 54.20 53.73
N TRP A 235 -32.31 54.31 54.31
CA TRP A 235 -31.06 54.12 53.58
C TRP A 235 -30.93 52.70 52.98
N PHE A 236 -31.33 51.66 53.73
CA PHE A 236 -31.34 50.28 53.24
C PHE A 236 -32.31 50.09 52.08
N GLN A 237 -33.52 50.63 52.17
CA GLN A 237 -34.51 50.59 51.08
C GLN A 237 -33.95 51.24 49.82
N VAL A 238 -33.42 52.46 49.92
CA VAL A 238 -32.81 53.16 48.79
C VAL A 238 -31.66 52.35 48.16
N LYS A 239 -30.86 51.69 48.99
CA LYS A 239 -29.73 50.87 48.52
C LYS A 239 -30.20 49.57 47.88
N GLN A 240 -31.23 48.94 48.42
CA GLN A 240 -31.85 47.75 47.86
C GLN A 240 -32.48 48.06 46.50
N ASP A 241 -33.26 49.13 46.41
CA ASP A 241 -33.88 49.58 45.16
C ASP A 241 -32.83 49.83 44.07
N LYS A 242 -31.70 50.46 44.44
CA LYS A 242 -30.57 50.68 43.52
C LYS A 242 -29.96 49.38 43.01
N LEU A 243 -29.74 48.40 43.89
CA LEU A 243 -29.22 47.09 43.51
C LEU A 243 -30.20 46.30 42.65
N GLU A 244 -31.50 46.36 42.96
CA GLU A 244 -32.55 45.74 42.14
C GLU A 244 -32.62 46.36 40.74
N GLN A 245 -32.48 47.68 40.62
CA GLN A 245 -32.36 48.35 39.33
C GLN A 245 -31.13 47.90 38.54
N GLU A 246 -29.97 47.79 39.19
CA GLU A 246 -28.73 47.34 38.55
C GLU A 246 -28.83 45.89 38.07
N ILE A 247 -29.39 45.00 38.90
CA ILE A 247 -29.69 43.61 38.50
C ILE A 247 -30.66 43.58 37.32
N GLY A 248 -31.70 44.42 37.34
CA GLY A 248 -32.65 44.53 36.25
C GLY A 248 -32.03 45.05 34.95
N GLN A 249 -31.04 45.94 35.02
CA GLN A 249 -30.27 46.39 33.86
C GLN A 249 -29.39 45.27 33.31
N LEU A 250 -28.60 44.62 34.16
CA LEU A 250 -27.72 43.51 33.76
C LEU A 250 -28.50 42.35 33.12
N ARG A 251 -29.70 42.03 33.63
CA ARG A 251 -30.58 41.03 33.02
C ARG A 251 -31.03 41.42 31.62
N ARG A 252 -31.39 42.69 31.41
CA ARG A 252 -31.78 43.20 30.08
C ARG A 252 -30.61 43.19 29.11
N ASP A 253 -29.43 43.62 29.56
CA ASP A 253 -28.22 43.62 28.73
C ASP A 253 -27.82 42.20 28.31
N LEU A 254 -27.93 41.23 29.23
CA LEU A 254 -27.70 39.81 28.94
C LEU A 254 -28.70 39.27 27.91
N ASP A 255 -29.98 39.61 28.05
CA ASP A 255 -31.02 39.18 27.11
C ASP A 255 -30.78 39.76 25.71
N ILE A 256 -30.48 41.06 25.62
CA ILE A 256 -30.12 41.73 24.35
C ILE A 256 -28.90 41.06 23.70
N SER A 257 -27.86 40.77 24.49
CA SER A 257 -26.65 40.10 24.02
C SER A 257 -26.95 38.69 23.49
N ASN A 258 -27.77 37.91 24.20
CA ASN A 258 -28.19 36.59 23.76
C ASN A 258 -29.03 36.65 22.47
N GLN A 259 -29.99 37.58 22.38
CA GLN A 259 -30.79 37.78 21.16
C GLN A 259 -29.92 38.14 19.96
N ALA A 260 -28.93 39.01 20.13
CA ALA A 260 -27.97 39.35 19.08
C ALA A 260 -27.17 38.11 18.64
N ARG A 261 -26.73 37.29 19.60
CA ARG A 261 -26.01 36.04 19.30
C ARG A 261 -26.88 35.03 18.55
N PHE A 262 -28.16 34.88 18.90
CA PHE A 262 -29.07 33.98 18.17
C PHE A 262 -29.32 34.45 16.73
N LYS A 263 -29.51 35.77 16.51
CA LYS A 263 -29.62 36.32 15.15
C LYS A 263 -28.40 36.01 14.28
N LEU A 264 -27.19 36.13 14.84
CA LEU A 264 -25.97 35.77 14.11
C LEU A 264 -25.88 34.28 13.77
N ILE A 265 -26.45 33.40 14.61
CA ILE A 265 -26.52 31.96 14.33
C ILE A 265 -27.47 31.70 13.17
N ASP A 266 -28.65 32.32 13.18
CA ASP A 266 -29.64 32.18 12.11
C ASP A 266 -29.08 32.71 10.77
N GLU A 267 -28.48 33.91 10.77
CA GLU A 267 -27.84 34.49 9.58
C GLU A 267 -26.72 33.60 9.02
N ASN A 268 -25.93 32.96 9.88
CA ASN A 268 -24.87 32.05 9.44
C ASN A 268 -25.45 30.76 8.83
N GLU A 269 -26.59 30.27 9.32
CA GLU A 269 -27.25 29.09 8.75
C GLU A 269 -27.85 29.41 7.37
N ASP A 270 -28.49 30.57 7.21
CA ASP A 270 -28.99 31.06 5.91
C ASP A 270 -27.85 31.17 4.88
N LEU A 271 -26.71 31.75 5.28
CA LEU A 271 -25.52 31.87 4.42
C LEU A 271 -24.95 30.50 4.03
N LYS A 272 -25.02 29.47 4.87
CA LYS A 272 -24.61 28.11 4.49
C LYS A 272 -25.54 27.52 3.45
N VAL A 273 -26.85 27.70 3.61
CA VAL A 273 -27.84 27.23 2.65
C VAL A 273 -27.65 27.90 1.29
N GLU A 274 -27.45 29.21 1.27
CA GLU A 274 -27.17 29.97 0.05
C GLU A 274 -25.86 29.50 -0.62
N ASN A 275 -24.78 29.33 0.15
CA ASN A 275 -23.51 28.81 -0.38
C ASN A 275 -23.66 27.42 -1.00
N LYS A 276 -24.44 26.53 -0.37
CA LYS A 276 -24.72 25.20 -0.91
C LYS A 276 -25.47 25.29 -2.24
N TRP A 277 -26.49 26.14 -2.31
CA TRP A 277 -27.25 26.37 -3.54
C TRP A 277 -26.37 26.93 -4.66
N LEU A 278 -25.54 27.94 -4.37
CA LEU A 278 -24.58 28.51 -5.33
C LEU A 278 -23.57 27.45 -5.81
N PHE A 279 -23.12 26.56 -4.95
CA PHE A 279 -22.22 25.47 -5.32
C PHE A 279 -22.88 24.47 -6.29
N GLU A 280 -24.13 24.10 -6.00
CA GLU A 280 -24.92 23.22 -6.86
C GLU A 280 -25.22 23.86 -8.22
N ASP A 281 -25.58 25.14 -8.26
CA ASP A 281 -25.83 25.88 -9.50
C ASP A 281 -24.53 26.02 -10.34
N ASN A 282 -23.41 26.38 -9.70
CA ASN A 282 -22.10 26.40 -10.36
C ASN A 282 -21.75 25.05 -10.98
N LYS A 283 -22.01 23.93 -10.28
CA LYS A 283 -21.79 22.58 -10.82
C LYS A 283 -22.66 22.32 -12.05
N ALA A 284 -23.91 22.78 -12.07
CA ALA A 284 -24.78 22.68 -13.22
C ALA A 284 -24.27 23.52 -14.41
N LEU A 285 -23.78 24.74 -14.15
CA LEU A 285 -23.16 25.60 -15.16
C LEU A 285 -21.91 24.95 -15.76
N PHE A 286 -21.04 24.34 -14.95
CA PHE A 286 -19.87 23.60 -15.45
C PHE A 286 -20.27 22.43 -16.36
N LYS A 287 -21.30 21.66 -16.00
CA LYS A 287 -21.82 20.60 -16.87
C LYS A 287 -22.34 21.14 -18.20
N ARG A 288 -23.06 22.27 -18.18
CA ARG A 288 -23.54 22.95 -19.40
C ARG A 288 -22.38 23.44 -20.27
N LEU A 289 -21.34 24.01 -19.65
CA LEU A 289 -20.13 24.44 -20.33
C LEU A 289 -19.41 23.26 -21.00
N GLU A 290 -19.25 22.15 -20.29
CA GLU A 290 -18.63 20.93 -20.81
C GLU A 290 -19.42 20.36 -22.02
N ALA A 291 -20.74 20.29 -21.90
CA ALA A 291 -21.60 19.85 -22.99
C ALA A 291 -21.50 20.78 -24.22
N THR A 292 -21.44 22.10 -23.99
CA THR A 292 -21.28 23.10 -25.05
C THR A 292 -19.91 22.98 -25.72
N ASN A 293 -18.85 22.74 -24.95
CA ASN A 293 -17.51 22.48 -25.48
C ASN A 293 -17.46 21.21 -26.34
N LYS A 294 -18.11 20.13 -25.92
CA LYS A 294 -18.24 18.91 -26.74
C LYS A 294 -18.96 19.20 -28.05
N LYS A 295 -20.09 19.92 -28.02
CA LYS A 295 -20.81 20.35 -29.22
C LYS A 295 -19.94 21.20 -30.15
N LEU A 296 -19.19 22.15 -29.59
CA LEU A 296 -18.27 23.02 -30.33
C LEU A 296 -17.13 22.23 -30.99
N GLN A 297 -16.57 21.24 -30.29
CA GLN A 297 -15.56 20.34 -30.87
C GLN A 297 -16.11 19.54 -32.05
N VAL A 298 -17.30 18.95 -31.90
CA VAL A 298 -17.98 18.22 -32.97
C VAL A 298 -18.24 19.14 -34.16
N TRP A 299 -18.75 20.36 -33.92
CA TRP A 299 -18.96 21.35 -34.96
C TRP A 299 -17.64 21.69 -35.67
N ARG A 300 -16.58 22.04 -34.94
CA ARG A 300 -15.25 22.33 -35.51
C ARG A 300 -14.73 21.17 -36.37
N HIS A 301 -14.93 19.94 -35.93
CA HIS A 301 -14.51 18.75 -36.69
C HIS A 301 -15.30 18.59 -37.99
N LYS A 302 -16.63 18.73 -37.96
CA LYS A 302 -17.50 18.64 -39.15
C LYS A 302 -17.20 19.77 -40.13
N THR A 303 -17.11 21.01 -39.65
CA THR A 303 -16.90 22.20 -40.49
C THR A 303 -15.52 22.20 -41.15
N ARG A 304 -14.48 21.66 -40.49
CA ARG A 304 -13.15 21.45 -41.12
C ARG A 304 -13.17 20.50 -42.31
N LYS A 305 -14.10 19.54 -42.36
CA LYS A 305 -14.23 18.60 -43.48
C LYS A 305 -14.99 19.18 -44.68
N LEU A 306 -15.78 20.24 -44.45
CA LEU A 306 -16.68 20.82 -45.46
C LEU A 306 -16.15 22.12 -46.08
N LEU A 307 -15.22 22.82 -45.42
CA LEU A 307 -14.73 24.14 -45.84
C LEU A 307 -13.24 24.14 -46.19
N SER A 308 -12.83 25.10 -47.02
CA SER A 308 -11.41 25.38 -47.23
C SER A 308 -10.75 25.92 -45.95
N LYS A 309 -9.42 25.74 -45.84
CA LYS A 309 -8.64 26.18 -44.66
C LYS A 309 -8.78 27.69 -44.37
N LYS A 310 -8.96 28.51 -45.41
CA LYS A 310 -9.11 29.97 -45.30
C LYS A 310 -10.47 30.36 -44.73
N GLU A 311 -11.54 29.74 -45.23
CA GLU A 311 -12.92 29.99 -44.77
C GLU A 311 -13.15 29.49 -43.35
N PHE A 312 -12.66 28.29 -43.02
CA PHE A 312 -12.74 27.77 -41.65
C PHE A 312 -12.07 28.70 -40.63
N LYS A 313 -10.91 29.28 -40.98
CA LYS A 313 -10.17 30.20 -40.10
C LYS A 313 -10.93 31.52 -39.91
N ALA A 314 -11.58 32.05 -40.95
CA ALA A 314 -12.38 33.27 -40.87
C ALA A 314 -13.61 33.09 -39.94
N ILE A 315 -14.38 32.01 -40.15
CA ILE A 315 -15.58 31.72 -39.36
C ILE A 315 -15.22 31.43 -37.89
N THR A 316 -14.16 30.67 -37.64
CA THR A 316 -13.71 30.37 -36.26
C THR A 316 -13.26 31.64 -35.54
N LYS A 317 -12.62 32.59 -36.24
CA LYS A 317 -12.20 33.87 -35.67
C LYS A 317 -13.41 34.72 -35.27
N ALA A 318 -14.44 34.80 -36.13
CA ALA A 318 -15.67 35.52 -35.83
C ALA A 318 -16.42 34.88 -34.64
N ALA A 319 -16.60 33.56 -34.63
CA ALA A 319 -17.29 32.84 -33.56
C ALA A 319 -16.59 32.97 -32.20
N ASN A 320 -15.25 32.88 -32.17
CA ASN A 320 -14.49 33.07 -30.94
C ASN A 320 -14.61 34.52 -30.42
N ALA A 321 -14.62 35.53 -31.32
CA ALA A 321 -14.76 36.92 -30.91
C ALA A 321 -16.11 37.20 -30.24
N GLU A 322 -17.21 36.62 -30.75
CA GLU A 322 -18.51 36.72 -30.09
C GLU A 322 -18.55 35.96 -28.75
N PHE A 323 -17.97 34.77 -28.69
CA PHE A 323 -17.89 33.99 -27.46
C PHE A 323 -17.13 34.73 -26.35
N PHE A 324 -15.96 35.32 -26.66
CA PHE A 324 -15.19 36.10 -25.68
C PHE A 324 -15.92 37.39 -25.24
N LYS A 325 -16.70 38.03 -26.12
CA LYS A 325 -17.57 39.14 -25.72
C LYS A 325 -18.61 38.70 -24.70
N SER A 326 -19.23 37.53 -24.90
CA SER A 326 -20.24 37.00 -23.97
C SER A 326 -19.68 36.61 -22.59
N LEU A 327 -18.39 36.28 -22.50
CA LEU A 327 -17.71 35.94 -21.24
C LEU A 327 -17.18 37.15 -20.45
N SER A 328 -17.09 38.33 -21.05
CA SER A 328 -16.53 39.53 -20.42
C SER A 328 -17.16 39.88 -19.06
N PRO A 329 -18.50 39.80 -18.86
CA PRO A 329 -19.12 40.08 -17.57
C PRO A 329 -18.68 39.10 -16.47
N VAL A 330 -18.56 37.81 -16.80
CA VAL A 330 -18.17 36.75 -15.85
C VAL A 330 -16.73 36.95 -15.38
N VAL A 331 -15.82 37.31 -16.29
CA VAL A 331 -14.42 37.61 -15.96
C VAL A 331 -14.31 38.79 -14.99
N LYS A 332 -15.09 39.85 -15.19
CA LYS A 332 -15.11 41.01 -14.28
C LYS A 332 -15.57 40.63 -12.88
N VAL A 333 -16.60 39.77 -12.76
CA VAL A 333 -17.07 39.28 -11.45
C VAL A 333 -15.97 38.46 -10.77
N ALA A 334 -15.32 37.54 -11.49
CA ALA A 334 -14.22 36.73 -10.93
C ALA A 334 -13.03 37.58 -10.46
N GLU A 335 -12.62 38.59 -11.24
CA GLU A 335 -11.57 39.54 -10.84
C GLU A 335 -11.93 40.31 -9.57
N THR A 336 -13.21 40.68 -9.42
CA THR A 336 -13.71 41.39 -8.24
C THR A 336 -13.66 40.49 -7.01
N VAL A 337 -14.14 39.25 -7.12
CA VAL A 337 -14.08 38.25 -6.04
C VAL A 337 -12.64 37.97 -5.60
N VAL A 338 -11.72 37.77 -6.55
CA VAL A 338 -10.29 37.54 -6.24
C VAL A 338 -9.67 38.74 -5.51
N LYS A 339 -10.02 39.97 -5.90
CA LYS A 339 -9.56 41.18 -5.19
C LYS A 339 -10.11 41.24 -3.76
N THR A 340 -11.36 40.87 -3.55
CA THR A 340 -11.98 40.87 -2.22
C THR A 340 -11.36 39.80 -1.30
N ILE A 341 -11.15 38.58 -1.79
CA ILE A 341 -10.48 37.50 -1.03
C ILE A 341 -9.07 37.93 -0.61
N LYS A 342 -8.28 38.52 -1.52
CA LYS A 342 -6.93 39.00 -1.20
C LYS A 342 -6.90 40.08 -0.11
N LYS A 343 -7.94 40.91 0.00
CA LYS A 343 -8.07 41.93 1.05
C LYS A 343 -8.44 41.34 2.42
N MET A 344 -9.02 40.15 2.46
CA MET A 344 -9.40 39.47 3.72
C MET A 344 -8.29 38.59 4.29
N THR A 345 -7.32 38.19 3.47
CA THR A 345 -6.19 37.32 3.85
C THR A 345 -4.90 38.07 4.20
N LEU A 346 -4.93 39.41 4.23
CA LEU A 346 -3.89 40.32 4.72
C LEU A 346 -4.45 41.04 5.95
#